data_AF-A0A0N0JCT0-F1
#
_entry.id   AF-A0A0N0JCT0-F1
#
_cell.length_a   1.000
_cell.length_b   1.000
_cell.length_c   1.000
_cell.angle_alpha   90.00
_cell.angle_beta   90.00
_cell.angle_gamma   90.00
#
_symmetry.space_group_name_H-M   'P 1'
#
loop_
_entity.id
_entity.type
_entity.pdbx_description
1 polymer ?
#
loop_
_entity_poly.entity_id
_entity_poly.type
_entity_poly.pdbx_seq_one_letter_code
_entity_poly.pdbx_strand_id
1 'polypeptide(L)'
;MPPADSTPEETPMARLTVHGQVHQHQAEPETRRLPRAAEAALRIAAAAGLLLATGAALSQQIPRYPPNPSGPPAFEADNPEGLIFAGRRTDGRHAWKRKVHWRSSTDTPAPSSPLVPRASAAELQAMARTLDALVGVFKATPSGSKGEGFWVNDSRRVGFVNLHTTPPGAPPGRWPMQFASGLFPFYHEDDLRGGTWRLSIKGETEATYFSFNQMPGAVGQTPIAQEPATGPDRLPVELFLRPRVTDTFFGLPIYERNLLLIARPGRDPWAAVTLGRALRATLPLFEKDRENAEQRLARLREENDKLQSPAWEQAQRDEFEKNNGALRETRPSNYAVRLANMERYIGVTRAEAAAKANPQRDAAGAWYWNPVDAHAAARRQAAELTPAQAAAPACWVEAPSQPGADGIKPSEGRYAMRGDLVAVGSAADCRELVVTNPSYFDLNLPRTAPQIMTLDVGRCHLGLRDGLFIVPTPGRWDSPPHGCHRHRTMWNEADWKAIAALIAP
;
A
#
# COMPACT_ATOMS: atom_id res chain seq x y z
N MET A 1 -58.08 11.86 36.90
CA MET A 1 -58.80 12.29 35.68
C MET A 1 -57.82 12.23 34.51
N PRO A 2 -58.14 11.48 33.44
CA PRO A 2 -57.36 11.41 32.18
C PRO A 2 -57.81 12.54 31.23
N PRO A 3 -57.47 12.59 29.91
CA PRO A 3 -56.37 11.98 29.12
C PRO A 3 -55.64 13.00 28.19
N ALA A 4 -54.62 12.57 27.42
CA ALA A 4 -54.62 12.69 25.94
C ALA A 4 -53.37 12.06 25.28
N ASP A 5 -53.67 11.23 24.29
CA ASP A 5 -52.87 10.52 23.29
C ASP A 5 -51.67 11.24 22.65
N SER A 6 -50.64 10.46 22.30
CA SER A 6 -50.08 10.45 20.94
C SER A 6 -49.28 9.17 20.63
N THR A 7 -49.33 8.83 19.34
CA THR A 7 -49.06 7.58 18.62
C THR A 7 -47.58 7.20 18.42
N PRO A 8 -47.27 5.94 18.06
CA PRO A 8 -45.91 5.49 17.73
C PRO A 8 -45.49 5.76 16.28
N GLU A 9 -44.22 6.17 16.09
CA GLU A 9 -43.56 6.35 14.79
C GLU A 9 -43.22 5.01 14.12
N GLU A 10 -43.67 4.84 12.88
CA GLU A 10 -43.24 3.78 11.97
C GLU A 10 -41.94 4.14 11.24
N THR A 11 -41.02 3.18 11.20
CA THR A 11 -39.75 3.23 10.48
C THR A 11 -39.94 2.80 9.01
N PRO A 12 -39.47 3.56 8.00
CA PRO A 12 -39.59 3.11 6.61
C PRO A 12 -38.45 2.16 6.21
N MET A 13 -38.83 0.99 5.70
CA MET A 13 -37.94 0.04 5.02
C MET A 13 -37.53 0.53 3.63
N ALA A 14 -36.23 0.58 3.38
CA ALA A 14 -35.65 0.84 2.06
C ALA A 14 -35.76 -0.40 1.15
N ARG A 15 -36.42 -0.26 0.00
CA ARG A 15 -36.44 -1.25 -1.09
C ARG A 15 -35.19 -1.09 -1.96
N LEU A 16 -34.41 -2.16 -2.08
CA LEU A 16 -33.37 -2.34 -3.09
C LEU A 16 -34.03 -2.68 -4.44
N THR A 17 -33.76 -1.89 -5.48
CA THR A 17 -34.15 -2.20 -6.87
C THR A 17 -32.92 -2.71 -7.61
N VAL A 18 -32.98 -3.96 -8.08
CA VAL A 18 -31.99 -4.61 -8.95
C VAL A 18 -32.43 -4.42 -10.40
N HIS A 19 -31.64 -3.72 -11.21
CA HIS A 19 -31.84 -3.65 -12.67
C HIS A 19 -30.99 -4.71 -13.37
N GLY A 20 -31.66 -5.72 -13.95
CA GLY A 20 -31.07 -6.64 -14.93
C GLY A 20 -31.25 -6.10 -16.36
N GLN A 21 -30.17 -6.02 -17.12
CA GLN A 21 -30.18 -5.75 -18.56
C GLN A 21 -30.36 -7.06 -19.34
N VAL A 22 -31.33 -7.06 -20.26
CA VAL A 22 -31.53 -8.10 -21.28
C VAL A 22 -31.20 -7.49 -22.64
N HIS A 23 -30.30 -8.13 -23.37
CA HIS A 23 -29.96 -7.79 -24.76
C HIS A 23 -31.08 -8.23 -25.72
N GLN A 24 -31.50 -7.34 -26.63
CA GLN A 24 -32.25 -7.71 -27.83
C GLN A 24 -31.51 -7.23 -29.08
N HIS A 25 -31.28 -8.19 -29.98
CA HIS A 25 -30.87 -8.00 -31.36
C HIS A 25 -32.07 -7.55 -32.20
N GLN A 26 -31.89 -6.55 -33.07
CA GLN A 26 -32.69 -6.39 -34.28
C GLN A 26 -31.80 -6.01 -35.47
N ALA A 27 -32.15 -6.60 -36.61
CA ALA A 27 -31.49 -6.50 -37.90
C ALA A 27 -32.09 -5.37 -38.75
N GLU A 28 -31.27 -4.74 -39.58
CA GLU A 28 -31.71 -3.82 -40.65
C GLU A 28 -31.36 -4.37 -42.03
N PRO A 29 -32.20 -4.17 -43.06
CA PRO A 29 -31.88 -4.52 -44.44
C PRO A 29 -31.38 -3.32 -45.26
N GLU A 30 -30.43 -3.62 -46.16
CA GLU A 30 -29.99 -2.76 -47.26
C GLU A 30 -31.11 -2.49 -48.28
N THR A 31 -31.24 -1.25 -48.76
CA THR A 31 -31.60 -0.98 -50.17
C THR A 31 -30.89 0.25 -50.71
N ARG A 32 -30.70 0.23 -52.03
CA ARG A 32 -29.65 0.88 -52.82
C ARG A 32 -30.32 1.75 -53.89
N ARG A 33 -29.85 2.98 -54.11
CA ARG A 33 -29.48 3.64 -55.40
C ARG A 33 -29.90 5.12 -55.57
N LEU A 34 -28.87 5.85 -56.04
CA LEU A 34 -28.64 7.24 -56.49
C LEU A 34 -29.43 7.62 -57.79
N PRO A 35 -29.33 8.83 -58.42
CA PRO A 35 -28.37 9.94 -58.22
C PRO A 35 -28.92 11.40 -58.32
N ARG A 36 -28.27 12.35 -57.64
CA ARG A 36 -28.16 13.77 -58.09
C ARG A 36 -26.76 14.29 -57.76
N ALA A 37 -25.76 13.75 -58.48
CA ALA A 37 -24.38 14.20 -58.44
C ALA A 37 -24.09 15.00 -59.71
N ALA A 38 -24.37 16.31 -59.67
CA ALA A 38 -23.84 17.26 -60.65
C ALA A 38 -23.82 18.71 -60.13
N GLU A 39 -24.65 19.07 -59.16
CA GLU A 39 -24.71 20.47 -58.65
C GLU A 39 -23.90 20.71 -57.36
N ALA A 40 -23.54 19.67 -56.60
CA ALA A 40 -22.80 19.81 -55.34
C ALA A 40 -21.28 20.02 -55.53
N ALA A 41 -20.73 19.64 -56.69
CA ALA A 41 -19.28 19.69 -56.93
C ALA A 41 -18.74 21.10 -57.17
N LEU A 42 -19.56 22.05 -57.65
CA LEU A 42 -19.09 23.40 -57.96
C LEU A 42 -19.11 24.37 -56.76
N ARG A 43 -19.90 24.09 -55.72
CA ARG A 43 -19.98 24.94 -54.51
C ARG A 43 -18.96 24.57 -53.43
N ILE A 44 -18.42 23.35 -53.44
CA ILE A 44 -17.39 22.91 -52.49
C ILE A 44 -16.00 23.43 -52.89
N ALA A 45 -15.73 23.62 -54.18
CA ALA A 45 -14.43 24.09 -54.65
C ALA A 45 -14.13 25.58 -54.31
N ALA A 46 -15.16 26.44 -54.27
CA ALA A 46 -14.98 27.86 -53.96
C ALA A 46 -14.84 28.16 -52.45
N ALA A 47 -15.43 27.33 -51.57
CA ALA A 47 -15.29 27.47 -50.11
C ALA A 47 -13.98 26.86 -49.57
N ALA A 48 -13.41 25.86 -50.27
CA ALA A 48 -12.13 25.27 -49.90
C ALA A 48 -10.93 26.21 -50.16
N GLY A 49 -11.01 27.07 -51.19
CA GLY A 49 -9.92 28.00 -51.53
C GLY A 49 -9.70 29.13 -50.51
N LEU A 50 -10.76 29.62 -49.87
CA LEU A 50 -10.65 30.76 -48.93
C LEU A 50 -10.28 30.34 -47.49
N LEU A 51 -10.57 29.09 -47.11
CA LEU A 51 -10.15 28.49 -45.83
C LEU A 51 -8.69 27.98 -45.86
N LEU A 52 -8.15 27.65 -47.04
CA LEU A 52 -6.75 27.24 -47.17
C LEU A 52 -5.78 28.43 -47.18
N ALA A 53 -6.21 29.62 -47.61
CA ALA A 53 -5.36 30.82 -47.63
C ALA A 53 -5.24 31.53 -46.26
N THR A 54 -6.23 31.38 -45.36
CA THR A 54 -6.18 31.97 -44.01
C THR A 54 -5.64 31.01 -42.94
N GLY A 55 -5.70 29.70 -43.17
CA GLY A 55 -5.04 28.68 -42.32
C GLY A 55 -3.53 28.53 -42.57
N ALA A 56 -3.03 28.92 -43.74
CA ALA A 56 -1.61 28.83 -44.07
C ALA A 56 -0.75 29.88 -43.33
N ALA A 57 -1.30 31.06 -43.03
CA ALA A 57 -0.55 32.13 -42.34
C ALA A 57 -0.43 31.95 -40.81
N LEU A 58 -1.24 31.07 -40.19
CA LEU A 58 -1.15 30.74 -38.75
C LEU A 58 -0.60 29.33 -38.48
N SER A 59 -0.25 28.56 -39.51
CA SER A 59 0.31 27.21 -39.37
C SER A 59 1.81 27.10 -39.68
N GLN A 60 2.45 28.18 -40.12
CA GLN A 60 3.90 28.21 -40.41
C GLN A 60 4.80 28.59 -39.21
N GLN A 61 4.26 28.71 -38.00
CA GLN A 61 5.05 28.91 -36.76
C GLN A 61 4.83 27.75 -35.77
N ILE A 62 4.78 26.50 -36.25
CA ILE A 62 4.95 25.35 -35.35
C ILE A 62 6.29 24.72 -35.70
N PRO A 63 7.33 24.96 -34.91
CA PRO A 63 8.58 24.23 -35.05
C PRO A 63 8.28 22.77 -34.75
N ARG A 64 8.39 21.91 -35.78
CA ARG A 64 8.43 20.46 -35.58
C ARG A 64 9.83 20.14 -35.08
N TYR A 65 10.01 20.13 -33.76
CA TYR A 65 11.28 19.77 -33.15
C TYR A 65 11.57 18.28 -33.41
N PRO A 66 12.69 17.93 -34.07
CA PRO A 66 13.13 16.54 -34.11
C PRO A 66 13.46 16.07 -32.68
N PRO A 67 13.20 14.80 -32.35
CA PRO A 67 13.46 14.26 -31.01
C PRO A 67 14.95 14.36 -30.68
N ASN A 68 15.29 15.16 -29.67
CA ASN A 68 16.65 15.26 -29.13
C ASN A 68 16.78 14.31 -27.92
N PRO A 69 17.66 13.29 -27.95
CA PRO A 69 17.56 12.13 -27.06
C PRO A 69 17.99 12.35 -25.58
N SER A 70 18.25 13.57 -25.11
CA SER A 70 18.66 13.77 -23.69
C SER A 70 18.53 15.18 -23.12
N GLY A 71 17.88 16.13 -23.80
CA GLY A 71 17.85 17.53 -23.37
C GLY A 71 16.48 18.20 -23.52
N PRO A 72 16.28 19.39 -22.91
CA PRO A 72 15.11 20.20 -23.21
C PRO A 72 15.03 20.44 -24.72
N PRO A 73 13.81 20.57 -25.28
CA PRO A 73 13.66 20.94 -26.68
C PRO A 73 14.46 22.20 -27.00
N ALA A 74 15.01 22.28 -28.22
CA ALA A 74 15.49 23.56 -28.71
C ALA A 74 14.29 24.52 -28.75
N PHE A 75 14.51 25.80 -28.49
CA PHE A 75 13.45 26.80 -28.53
C PHE A 75 13.93 28.00 -29.31
N GLU A 76 13.11 28.45 -30.26
CA GLU A 76 13.36 29.67 -31.01
C GLU A 76 13.43 30.90 -30.08
N ALA A 77 14.11 31.95 -30.53
CA ALA A 77 14.35 33.16 -29.74
C ALA A 77 13.06 33.93 -29.40
N ASP A 78 12.02 33.77 -30.22
CA ASP A 78 10.68 34.33 -30.03
C ASP A 78 9.80 33.51 -29.07
N ASN A 79 10.30 32.37 -28.56
CA ASN A 79 9.69 31.59 -27.49
C ASN A 79 10.52 31.71 -26.18
N PRO A 80 10.47 32.87 -25.50
CA PRO A 80 11.29 33.14 -24.31
C PRO A 80 10.91 32.26 -23.11
N GLU A 81 9.67 31.75 -23.06
CA GLU A 81 9.19 30.88 -21.99
C GLU A 81 9.34 29.38 -22.30
N GLY A 82 9.73 29.03 -23.53
CA GLY A 82 9.83 27.63 -23.97
C GLY A 82 8.48 26.92 -23.89
N LEU A 83 7.41 27.57 -24.35
CA LEU A 83 6.06 27.03 -24.33
C LEU A 83 5.92 25.87 -25.33
N ILE A 84 5.42 24.73 -24.84
CA ILE A 84 5.07 23.55 -25.63
C ILE A 84 3.62 23.17 -25.33
N PHE A 85 2.81 22.91 -26.35
CA PHE A 85 1.44 22.43 -26.13
C PHE A 85 1.45 20.94 -25.76
N ALA A 86 0.72 20.59 -24.71
CA ALA A 86 0.46 19.20 -24.35
C ALA A 86 -0.53 18.61 -25.37
N GLY A 87 -0.08 17.72 -26.26
CA GLY A 87 -0.96 17.04 -27.21
C GLY A 87 -1.63 17.94 -28.27
N ARG A 88 -2.89 17.63 -28.63
CA ARG A 88 -3.64 18.39 -29.67
C ARG A 88 -4.22 19.69 -29.08
N ARG A 89 -3.44 20.77 -29.14
CA ARG A 89 -3.80 22.21 -29.11
C ARG A 89 -4.72 22.79 -28.01
N THR A 90 -5.45 22.02 -27.19
CA THR A 90 -6.44 22.58 -26.23
C THR A 90 -6.25 22.17 -24.77
N ASP A 91 -5.37 21.22 -24.48
CA ASP A 91 -5.42 20.53 -23.17
C ASP A 91 -4.51 21.16 -22.10
N GLY A 92 -3.55 21.99 -22.53
CA GLY A 92 -2.60 22.69 -21.65
C GLY A 92 -1.34 23.12 -22.42
N ARG A 93 -0.55 24.01 -21.83
CA ARG A 93 0.80 24.35 -22.33
C ARG A 93 1.83 24.26 -21.20
N HIS A 94 3.00 23.72 -21.51
CA HIS A 94 4.13 23.58 -20.60
C HIS A 94 5.16 24.68 -20.85
N ALA A 95 5.52 25.44 -19.81
CA ALA A 95 6.55 26.47 -19.90
C ALA A 95 7.91 25.96 -19.42
N TRP A 96 8.76 25.49 -20.35
CA TRP A 96 10.03 24.84 -20.03
C TRP A 96 11.11 25.77 -19.49
N LYS A 97 11.12 27.06 -19.87
CA LYS A 97 12.15 28.03 -19.47
C LYS A 97 11.76 28.88 -18.27
N ARG A 98 10.53 28.73 -17.74
CA ARG A 98 10.12 29.47 -16.54
C ARG A 98 10.94 29.00 -15.35
N LYS A 99 11.52 29.96 -14.62
CA LYS A 99 12.29 29.68 -13.41
C LYS A 99 11.45 28.97 -12.36
N VAL A 100 12.13 28.18 -11.53
CA VAL A 100 11.53 27.53 -10.38
C VAL A 100 10.87 28.53 -9.44
N HIS A 101 9.63 28.27 -9.07
CA HIS A 101 8.89 29.05 -8.08
C HIS A 101 8.57 28.17 -6.87
N TRP A 102 8.66 28.74 -5.68
CA TRP A 102 8.36 28.05 -4.43
C TRP A 102 7.18 28.73 -3.74
N ARG A 103 6.14 27.95 -3.45
CA ARG A 103 5.05 28.40 -2.58
C ARG A 103 4.99 27.52 -1.37
N SER A 104 4.79 28.14 -0.21
CA SER A 104 4.56 27.43 1.04
C SER A 104 3.13 27.63 1.50
N SER A 105 2.54 26.58 2.07
CA SER A 105 1.27 26.63 2.80
C SER A 105 1.47 25.90 4.12
N THR A 106 0.92 26.44 5.21
CA THR A 106 1.01 25.79 6.52
C THR A 106 -0.38 25.50 7.04
N ASP A 107 -0.62 24.23 7.36
CA ASP A 107 -1.77 23.75 8.09
C ASP A 107 -1.41 23.50 9.56
N THR A 108 -2.32 23.88 10.45
CA THR A 108 -2.22 23.66 11.89
C THR A 108 -3.45 22.86 12.33
N PRO A 109 -3.40 21.51 12.18
CA PRO A 109 -4.53 20.66 12.52
C PRO A 109 -4.95 20.86 13.98
N ALA A 110 -6.24 20.71 14.24
CA ALA A 110 -6.72 20.59 15.61
C ALA A 110 -6.07 19.38 16.31
N PRO A 111 -5.83 19.45 17.63
CA PRO A 111 -5.32 18.30 18.37
C PRO A 111 -6.29 17.12 18.23
N SER A 112 -5.72 15.91 18.14
CA SER A 112 -6.48 14.65 18.03
C SER A 112 -7.33 14.33 19.27
N SER A 113 -7.08 15.03 20.38
CA SER A 113 -7.76 14.83 21.66
C SER A 113 -7.66 16.08 22.52
N PRO A 114 -8.66 16.37 23.39
CA PRO A 114 -8.58 17.44 24.38
C PRO A 114 -7.44 17.26 25.39
N LEU A 115 -6.89 16.04 25.54
CA LEU A 115 -5.76 15.76 26.43
C LEU A 115 -4.43 16.26 25.89
N VAL A 116 -4.34 16.60 24.60
CA VAL A 116 -3.13 17.17 23.99
C VAL A 116 -3.21 18.69 24.08
N PRO A 117 -2.30 19.36 24.81
CA PRO A 117 -2.24 20.82 24.80
C PRO A 117 -1.94 21.31 23.38
N ARG A 118 -2.70 22.31 22.91
CA ARG A 118 -2.43 22.97 21.64
C ARG A 118 -1.01 23.54 21.61
N ALA A 119 -0.38 23.53 20.44
CA ALA A 119 0.88 24.21 20.24
C ALA A 119 0.74 25.72 20.51
N SER A 120 1.62 26.25 21.34
CA SER A 120 1.77 27.69 21.55
C SER A 120 2.35 28.37 20.30
N ALA A 121 2.21 29.70 20.21
CA ALA A 121 2.79 30.47 19.12
C ALA A 121 4.33 30.28 19.00
N ALA A 122 5.02 30.21 20.14
CA ALA A 122 6.46 29.97 20.17
C ALA A 122 6.84 28.58 19.65
N GLU A 123 6.05 27.55 19.99
CA GLU A 123 6.23 26.19 19.48
C GLU A 123 6.00 26.12 17.96
N LEU A 124 4.89 26.71 17.47
CA LEU A 124 4.61 26.82 16.04
C LEU A 124 5.75 27.51 15.28
N GLN A 125 6.29 28.60 15.83
CA GLN A 125 7.41 29.30 15.23
C GLN A 125 8.70 28.46 15.22
N ALA A 126 8.95 27.67 16.27
CA ALA A 126 10.11 26.77 16.34
C ALA A 126 10.04 25.64 15.29
N MET A 127 8.86 25.02 15.13
CA MET A 127 8.65 24.01 14.08
C MET A 127 8.77 24.63 12.68
N ALA A 128 8.18 25.82 12.47
CA ALA A 128 8.29 26.54 11.21
C ALA A 128 9.74 26.85 10.83
N ARG A 129 10.57 27.31 11.78
CA ARG A 129 12.02 27.53 11.55
C ARG A 129 12.75 26.26 11.13
N THR A 130 12.41 25.11 11.72
CA THR A 130 13.01 23.82 11.33
C THR A 130 12.63 23.45 9.90
N LEU A 131 11.36 23.63 9.53
CA LEU A 131 10.88 23.39 8.16
C LEU A 131 11.46 24.39 7.16
N ASP A 132 11.63 25.66 7.55
CA ASP A 132 12.29 26.68 6.72
C ASP A 132 13.75 26.31 6.45
N ALA A 133 14.47 25.79 7.45
CA ALA A 133 15.84 25.33 7.29
C ALA A 133 15.92 24.12 6.32
N LEU A 134 15.04 23.14 6.49
CA LEU A 134 14.92 21.99 5.57
C LEU A 134 14.66 22.45 4.13
N VAL A 135 13.65 23.30 3.92
CA VAL A 135 13.29 23.83 2.60
C VAL A 135 14.41 24.70 2.03
N GLY A 136 15.13 25.43 2.90
CA GLY A 136 16.30 26.23 2.55
C GLY A 136 17.39 25.40 1.89
N VAL A 137 17.67 24.20 2.39
CA VAL A 137 18.63 23.27 1.76
C VAL A 137 18.21 22.93 0.33
N PHE A 138 16.93 22.60 0.12
CA PHE A 138 16.43 22.28 -1.21
C PHE A 138 16.39 23.48 -2.16
N LYS A 139 16.04 24.66 -1.66
CA LYS A 139 16.10 25.91 -2.43
C LYS A 139 17.52 26.28 -2.86
N ALA A 140 18.53 25.89 -2.07
CA ALA A 140 19.93 26.16 -2.36
C ALA A 140 20.53 25.25 -3.43
N THR A 141 19.88 24.13 -3.78
CA THR A 141 20.41 23.25 -4.84
C THR A 141 20.36 23.93 -6.22
N PRO A 142 21.19 23.51 -7.20
CA PRO A 142 21.09 24.00 -8.57
C PRO A 142 19.69 23.90 -9.15
N SER A 143 19.02 22.76 -8.95
CA SER A 143 17.64 22.55 -9.38
C SER A 143 16.66 23.43 -8.61
N GLY A 144 16.80 23.59 -7.29
CA GLY A 144 15.88 24.39 -6.48
C GLY A 144 16.02 25.91 -6.59
N SER A 145 17.18 26.43 -7.01
CA SER A 145 17.45 27.86 -7.17
C SER A 145 17.38 28.36 -8.62
N LYS A 146 17.92 27.58 -9.56
CA LYS A 146 18.10 27.96 -10.96
C LYS A 146 17.37 27.01 -11.92
N GLY A 147 16.70 25.98 -11.40
CA GLY A 147 15.95 25.04 -12.22
C GLY A 147 14.88 25.73 -13.04
N GLU A 148 14.63 25.17 -14.22
CA GLU A 148 13.62 25.66 -15.16
C GLU A 148 12.53 24.60 -15.35
N GLY A 149 11.30 25.08 -15.58
CA GLY A 149 10.18 24.26 -16.02
C GLY A 149 9.35 23.63 -14.91
N PHE A 150 9.53 24.03 -13.65
CA PHE A 150 8.72 23.51 -12.54
C PHE A 150 8.49 24.51 -11.40
N TRP A 151 7.52 24.23 -10.54
CA TRP A 151 7.15 24.89 -9.31
C TRP A 151 7.26 23.88 -8.18
N VAL A 152 7.66 24.28 -6.97
CA VAL A 152 7.59 23.44 -5.77
C VAL A 152 6.54 23.98 -4.79
N ASN A 153 5.51 23.18 -4.52
CA ASN A 153 4.63 23.42 -3.40
C ASN A 153 5.24 22.79 -2.15
N ASP A 154 5.40 23.57 -1.09
CA ASP A 154 5.85 23.16 0.23
C ASP A 154 4.63 23.18 1.15
N SER A 155 4.01 22.01 1.30
CA SER A 155 2.84 21.84 2.16
C SER A 155 3.28 21.41 3.55
N ARG A 156 3.11 22.29 4.53
CA ARG A 156 3.55 22.09 5.91
C ARG A 156 2.40 21.70 6.80
N ARG A 157 2.67 20.82 7.74
CA ARG A 157 1.79 20.48 8.85
C ARG A 157 2.55 20.64 10.16
N VAL A 158 2.01 21.40 11.10
CA VAL A 158 2.70 21.70 12.37
C VAL A 158 1.84 21.41 13.60
N GLY A 159 2.48 21.01 14.70
CA GLY A 159 1.90 21.08 16.05
C GLY A 159 0.89 20.01 16.41
N PHE A 160 1.03 18.79 15.88
CA PHE A 160 0.13 17.68 16.25
C PHE A 160 0.84 16.62 17.10
N VAL A 161 0.09 15.98 17.99
CA VAL A 161 0.50 14.76 18.69
C VAL A 161 -0.53 13.69 18.36
N ASN A 162 -0.05 12.52 17.94
CA ASN A 162 -0.91 11.37 17.76
C ASN A 162 -0.98 10.58 19.07
N LEU A 163 -2.08 10.73 19.82
CA LEU A 163 -2.24 9.98 21.07
C LEU A 163 -2.34 8.48 20.84
N HIS A 164 -2.85 8.02 19.70
CA HIS A 164 -2.97 6.59 19.43
C HIS A 164 -1.61 5.87 19.41
N THR A 165 -0.53 6.59 19.09
CA THR A 165 0.85 6.06 19.06
C THR A 165 1.72 6.51 20.24
N THR A 166 1.18 7.35 21.14
CA THR A 166 1.87 7.76 22.37
C THR A 166 1.78 6.63 23.40
N PRO A 167 2.86 6.17 24.05
CA PRO A 167 2.78 5.05 24.99
C PRO A 167 1.90 5.38 26.23
N PRO A 168 1.35 4.35 26.90
CA PRO A 168 0.61 4.54 28.16
C PRO A 168 1.44 5.26 29.22
N GLY A 169 0.82 6.20 29.94
CA GLY A 169 1.49 6.96 31.01
C GLY A 169 2.44 8.07 30.55
N ALA A 170 2.75 8.18 29.24
CA ALA A 170 3.53 9.32 28.76
C ALA A 170 2.73 10.62 28.89
N PRO A 171 3.34 11.70 29.43
CA PRO A 171 2.66 12.99 29.60
C PRO A 171 2.40 13.64 28.23
N PRO A 172 1.13 13.78 27.78
CA PRO A 172 0.83 14.37 26.46
C PRO A 172 1.39 15.78 26.28
N GLY A 173 1.49 16.53 27.37
CA GLY A 173 2.09 17.87 27.40
C GLY A 173 3.62 17.91 27.43
N ARG A 174 4.33 16.77 27.34
CA ARG A 174 5.78 16.77 27.08
C ARG A 174 6.16 15.88 25.89
N TRP A 175 5.20 15.13 25.36
CA TRP A 175 5.44 14.30 24.20
C TRP A 175 5.85 15.14 22.99
N PRO A 176 6.86 14.73 22.21
CA PRO A 176 7.31 15.47 21.04
C PRO A 176 6.18 15.73 20.05
N MET A 177 6.09 16.98 19.60
CA MET A 177 5.18 17.39 18.54
C MET A 177 5.70 16.88 17.21
N GLN A 178 4.79 16.28 16.45
CA GLN A 178 5.00 15.91 15.07
C GLN A 178 4.73 17.12 14.18
N PHE A 179 5.57 17.25 13.16
CA PHE A 179 5.46 18.24 12.13
C PHE A 179 6.14 17.73 10.87
N ALA A 180 5.69 18.19 9.71
CA ALA A 180 6.18 17.70 8.44
C ALA A 180 6.15 18.78 7.36
N SER A 181 6.99 18.61 6.35
CA SER A 181 6.88 19.30 5.07
C SER A 181 6.76 18.24 3.97
N GLY A 182 5.69 18.33 3.19
CA GLY A 182 5.59 17.66 1.90
C GLY A 182 6.15 18.59 0.83
N LEU A 183 7.11 18.11 0.05
CA LEU A 183 7.60 18.83 -1.12
C LEU A 183 6.96 18.24 -2.36
N PHE A 184 6.42 19.09 -3.22
CA PHE A 184 5.70 18.66 -4.40
C PHE A 184 6.13 19.47 -5.63
N PRO A 185 7.07 18.94 -6.44
CA PRO A 185 7.49 19.56 -7.68
C PRO A 185 6.49 19.26 -8.80
N PHE A 186 5.91 20.30 -9.39
CA PHE A 186 5.02 20.22 -10.55
C PHE A 186 5.58 21.03 -11.70
N TYR A 187 5.32 20.65 -12.94
CA TYR A 187 5.73 21.50 -14.05
C TYR A 187 4.88 22.77 -14.11
N HIS A 188 5.41 23.80 -14.77
CA HIS A 188 4.62 24.98 -15.14
C HIS A 188 3.66 24.60 -16.25
N GLU A 189 2.45 24.18 -15.88
CA GLU A 189 1.34 24.03 -16.81
C GLU A 189 0.50 25.30 -16.79
N ASP A 190 0.07 25.79 -17.95
CA ASP A 190 -1.05 26.71 -18.00
C ASP A 190 -2.28 26.00 -18.58
N ASP A 191 -3.41 26.12 -17.88
CA ASP A 191 -4.74 25.79 -18.41
C ASP A 191 -5.35 27.05 -19.02
N LEU A 192 -6.09 26.91 -20.13
CA LEU A 192 -6.90 28.00 -20.65
C LEU A 192 -8.19 28.12 -19.83
N ARG A 193 -8.34 29.19 -19.03
CA ARG A 193 -9.52 29.45 -18.19
C ARG A 193 -10.14 30.80 -18.53
N GLY A 194 -11.36 30.78 -19.07
CA GLY A 194 -12.05 31.99 -19.49
C GLY A 194 -11.28 32.81 -20.54
N GLY A 195 -10.65 32.13 -21.51
CA GLY A 195 -9.84 32.76 -22.56
C GLY A 195 -8.46 33.25 -22.11
N THR A 196 -8.11 33.10 -20.82
CA THR A 196 -6.80 33.49 -20.29
C THR A 196 -6.03 32.26 -19.84
N TRP A 197 -4.77 32.15 -20.25
CA TRP A 197 -3.87 31.13 -19.73
C TRP A 197 -3.56 31.41 -18.27
N ARG A 198 -3.83 30.45 -17.40
CA ARG A 198 -3.54 30.53 -15.97
C ARG A 198 -2.73 29.32 -15.56
N LEU A 199 -1.77 29.55 -14.68
CA LEU A 199 -0.99 28.46 -14.09
C LEU A 199 -1.96 27.44 -13.48
N SER A 200 -1.85 26.22 -13.95
CA SER A 200 -2.52 25.04 -13.44
C SER A 200 -1.61 24.36 -12.43
N ILE A 201 -2.23 23.96 -11.32
CA ILE A 201 -1.62 23.07 -10.33
C ILE A 201 -2.08 21.62 -10.55
N LYS A 202 -2.78 21.35 -11.66
CA LYS A 202 -3.26 20.01 -12.02
C LYS A 202 -2.09 19.20 -12.54
N GLY A 203 -1.35 18.58 -11.65
CA GLY A 203 -0.21 17.76 -12.03
C GLY A 203 0.46 17.13 -10.83
N GLU A 204 -0.33 16.88 -9.77
CA GLU A 204 0.20 16.33 -8.53
C GLU A 204 0.75 14.93 -8.77
N THR A 205 2.05 14.86 -9.05
CA THR A 205 2.66 13.71 -9.73
C THR A 205 3.29 12.73 -8.77
N GLU A 206 3.61 13.15 -7.53
CA GLU A 206 3.80 12.33 -6.34
C GLU A 206 4.35 13.21 -5.21
N ALA A 207 3.92 12.97 -3.98
CA ALA A 207 4.30 13.74 -2.81
C ALA A 207 5.43 13.03 -2.06
N THR A 208 6.43 13.77 -1.60
CA THR A 208 7.41 13.24 -0.66
C THR A 208 7.36 14.01 0.65
N TYR A 209 7.20 13.30 1.77
CA TYR A 209 7.06 13.91 3.10
C TYR A 209 8.31 13.70 3.95
N PHE A 210 8.79 14.81 4.52
CA PHE A 210 9.79 14.86 5.57
C PHE A 210 9.07 15.03 6.90
N SER A 211 8.95 13.95 7.66
CA SER A 211 8.24 13.95 8.94
C SER A 211 9.21 13.96 10.11
N PHE A 212 9.06 14.93 11.01
CA PHE A 212 9.82 15.03 12.25
C PHE A 212 9.02 14.48 13.43
N ASN A 213 9.73 13.84 14.37
CA ASN A 213 9.17 13.29 15.61
C ASN A 213 8.07 12.23 15.41
N GLN A 214 7.99 11.68 14.20
CA GLN A 214 7.16 10.53 13.88
C GLN A 214 8.05 9.29 13.91
N MET A 215 7.65 8.29 14.71
CA MET A 215 8.38 7.02 14.74
C MET A 215 8.16 6.24 13.43
N PRO A 216 9.19 5.53 12.92
CA PRO A 216 9.14 4.87 11.61
C PRO A 216 8.19 3.67 11.54
N GLY A 217 7.81 3.08 12.68
CA GLY A 217 6.93 1.91 12.72
C GLY A 217 7.56 0.67 12.09
N ALA A 218 6.74 -0.17 11.46
CA ALA A 218 7.15 -1.46 10.89
C ALA A 218 7.88 -1.38 9.54
N VAL A 219 7.88 -0.22 8.86
CA VAL A 219 8.54 0.01 7.56
C VAL A 219 8.40 -1.17 6.58
N GLY A 220 7.21 -1.38 6.02
CA GLY A 220 6.97 -2.45 5.03
C GLY A 220 6.99 -3.87 5.60
N GLN A 221 7.29 -4.08 6.88
CA GLN A 221 7.14 -5.38 7.51
C GLN A 221 5.68 -5.64 7.89
N THR A 222 5.23 -6.87 7.70
CA THR A 222 3.97 -7.35 8.26
C THR A 222 4.17 -7.66 9.74
N PRO A 223 3.26 -7.25 10.64
CA PRO A 223 3.29 -7.69 12.03
C PRO A 223 3.27 -9.21 12.13
N ILE A 224 4.17 -9.77 12.93
CA ILE A 224 4.23 -11.20 13.27
C ILE A 224 3.19 -11.52 14.35
N ALA A 225 2.98 -10.59 15.28
CA ALA A 225 1.95 -10.65 16.30
C ALA A 225 1.51 -9.25 16.71
N GLN A 226 0.39 -9.18 17.41
CA GLN A 226 -0.12 -7.95 17.99
C GLN A 226 -0.52 -8.20 19.45
N GLU A 227 -0.13 -7.29 20.33
CA GLU A 227 -0.71 -7.23 21.66
C GLU A 227 -2.01 -6.44 21.60
N PRO A 228 -3.06 -6.90 22.28
CA PRO A 228 -4.34 -6.20 22.27
C PRO A 228 -4.17 -4.77 22.77
N ALA A 229 -4.98 -3.86 22.21
CA ALA A 229 -5.00 -2.47 22.62
C ALA A 229 -5.34 -2.34 24.12
N THR A 230 -4.55 -1.57 24.86
CA THR A 230 -4.80 -1.28 26.28
C THR A 230 -5.82 -0.14 26.45
N GLY A 231 -7.03 -0.32 25.93
CA GLY A 231 -8.13 0.65 26.00
C GLY A 231 -8.76 0.98 24.64
N PRO A 232 -9.93 1.65 24.63
CA PRO A 232 -10.76 1.85 23.43
C PRO A 232 -10.10 2.75 22.38
N ASP A 233 -9.28 3.72 22.81
CA ASP A 233 -8.65 4.70 21.92
C ASP A 233 -7.20 4.33 21.57
N ARG A 234 -6.80 3.07 21.73
CA ARG A 234 -5.40 2.64 21.52
C ARG A 234 -5.30 1.70 20.33
N LEU A 235 -4.18 1.81 19.62
CA LEU A 235 -3.83 0.83 18.62
C LEU A 235 -3.19 -0.40 19.30
N PRO A 236 -3.41 -1.61 18.76
CA PRO A 236 -2.63 -2.78 19.14
C PRO A 236 -1.13 -2.50 19.03
N VAL A 237 -0.33 -3.08 19.92
CA VAL A 237 1.13 -3.00 19.80
C VAL A 237 1.59 -4.06 18.83
N GLU A 238 2.10 -3.63 17.68
CA GLU A 238 2.58 -4.52 16.63
C GLU A 238 4.01 -4.98 16.91
N LEU A 239 4.21 -6.30 16.95
CA LEU A 239 5.52 -6.94 16.99
C LEU A 239 5.87 -7.33 15.56
N PHE A 240 6.97 -6.80 15.05
CA PHE A 240 7.40 -7.00 13.67
C PHE A 240 8.89 -7.28 13.59
N LEU A 241 9.33 -7.81 12.46
CA LEU A 241 10.74 -8.07 12.23
C LEU A 241 11.50 -6.75 12.15
N ARG A 242 12.72 -6.68 12.69
CA ARG A 242 13.57 -5.50 12.54
C ARG A 242 13.69 -5.13 11.05
N PRO A 243 13.32 -3.89 10.66
CA PRO A 243 13.50 -3.43 9.29
C PRO A 243 14.96 -3.52 8.88
N ARG A 244 15.23 -4.05 7.70
CA ARG A 244 16.58 -4.20 7.15
C ARG A 244 17.04 -2.90 6.53
N VAL A 245 18.29 -2.54 6.79
CA VAL A 245 18.99 -1.54 5.97
C VAL A 245 19.27 -2.19 4.62
N THR A 246 18.59 -1.71 3.58
CA THR A 246 18.75 -2.23 2.22
C THR A 246 19.76 -1.43 1.42
N ASP A 247 19.96 -0.17 1.78
CA ASP A 247 20.82 0.78 1.09
C ASP A 247 21.34 1.85 2.05
N THR A 248 22.31 2.64 1.61
CA THR A 248 22.82 3.80 2.36
C THR A 248 22.99 4.98 1.41
N PHE A 249 22.41 6.13 1.78
CA PHE A 249 22.43 7.35 0.98
C PHE A 249 23.08 8.48 1.76
N PHE A 250 24.22 9.01 1.29
CA PHE A 250 25.05 9.95 2.04
C PHE A 250 25.40 9.50 3.47
N GLY A 251 25.59 8.19 3.68
CA GLY A 251 25.85 7.60 5.00
C GLY A 251 24.59 7.40 5.87
N LEU A 252 23.41 7.78 5.37
CA LEU A 252 22.13 7.60 6.05
C LEU A 252 21.46 6.29 5.62
N PRO A 253 20.92 5.50 6.56
CA PRO A 253 20.30 4.21 6.23
C PRO A 253 18.98 4.38 5.48
N ILE A 254 18.77 3.55 4.46
CA ILE A 254 17.48 3.33 3.82
C ILE A 254 16.96 1.96 4.26
N TYR A 255 15.80 1.96 4.90
CA TYR A 255 15.14 0.76 5.40
C TYR A 255 14.13 0.23 4.39
N GLU A 256 14.20 -1.07 4.12
CA GLU A 256 13.23 -1.84 3.30
C GLU A 256 12.91 -1.15 1.97
N ARG A 257 13.92 -0.50 1.37
CA ARG A 257 13.86 0.32 0.14
C ARG A 257 12.89 1.50 0.15
N ASN A 258 12.20 1.77 1.25
CA ASN A 258 11.10 2.72 1.27
C ASN A 258 11.37 3.93 2.16
N LEU A 259 12.19 3.79 3.20
CA LEU A 259 12.31 4.83 4.22
C LEU A 259 13.75 5.23 4.45
N LEU A 260 14.11 6.46 4.09
CA LEU A 260 15.34 7.08 4.59
C LEU A 260 15.09 7.60 6.01
N LEU A 261 16.00 7.30 6.92
CA LEU A 261 15.86 7.64 8.32
C LEU A 261 17.07 8.42 8.83
N ILE A 262 16.81 9.57 9.44
CA ILE A 262 17.79 10.32 10.23
C ILE A 262 17.40 10.21 11.69
N ALA A 263 18.17 9.41 12.43
CA ALA A 263 18.00 9.17 13.85
C ALA A 263 19.15 9.81 14.65
N ARG A 264 18.92 9.98 15.95
CA ARG A 264 19.90 10.44 16.92
C ARG A 264 21.00 9.40 17.07
N PRO A 265 22.28 9.83 17.16
CA PRO A 265 23.38 8.90 17.42
C PRO A 265 23.14 8.08 18.69
N GLY A 266 23.40 6.78 18.61
CA GLY A 266 23.32 5.87 19.76
C GLY A 266 21.91 5.54 20.27
N ARG A 267 20.85 5.98 19.57
CA ARG A 267 19.47 5.63 19.91
C ARG A 267 18.79 4.86 18.78
N ASP A 268 18.32 3.67 19.11
CA ASP A 268 17.58 2.82 18.18
C ASP A 268 16.08 3.18 18.21
N PRO A 269 15.45 3.53 17.08
CA PRO A 269 14.00 3.79 17.04
C PRO A 269 13.16 2.51 17.15
N TRP A 270 13.80 1.34 17.18
CA TRP A 270 13.16 0.06 17.46
C TRP A 270 13.67 -0.52 18.78
N ALA A 271 12.76 -1.06 19.58
CA ALA A 271 13.07 -1.70 20.84
C ALA A 271 12.92 -3.21 20.67
N ALA A 272 13.95 -3.96 21.12
CA ALA A 272 13.89 -5.41 21.14
C ALA A 272 12.69 -5.89 21.96
N VAL A 273 11.99 -6.89 21.44
CA VAL A 273 10.93 -7.58 22.17
C VAL A 273 11.56 -8.73 22.92
N THR A 274 11.25 -8.90 24.20
CA THR A 274 11.74 -10.06 24.98
C THR A 274 11.02 -11.34 24.55
N LEU A 275 11.69 -12.50 24.58
CA LEU A 275 11.12 -13.79 24.15
C LEU A 275 9.83 -14.15 24.89
N GLY A 276 9.77 -13.93 26.21
CA GLY A 276 8.56 -14.20 26.99
C GLY A 276 7.38 -13.32 26.59
N ARG A 277 7.64 -12.04 26.23
CA ARG A 277 6.61 -11.13 25.70
C ARG A 277 6.13 -11.58 24.32
N ALA A 278 7.06 -11.92 23.42
CA ALA A 278 6.73 -12.38 22.07
C ALA A 278 5.88 -13.65 22.10
N LEU A 279 6.27 -14.68 22.88
CA LEU A 279 5.51 -15.93 23.00
C LEU A 279 4.09 -15.69 23.52
N ARG A 280 3.91 -14.83 24.53
CA ARG A 280 2.57 -14.46 25.04
C ARG A 280 1.71 -13.80 23.97
N ALA A 281 2.29 -12.92 23.14
CA ALA A 281 1.56 -12.26 22.06
C ALA A 281 1.19 -13.22 20.92
N THR A 282 2.00 -14.26 20.66
CA THR A 282 1.76 -15.22 19.57
C THR A 282 0.88 -16.41 19.95
N LEU A 283 0.80 -16.77 21.22
CA LEU A 283 0.03 -17.94 21.68
C LEU A 283 -1.43 -17.94 21.19
N PRO A 284 -2.19 -16.82 21.26
CA PRO A 284 -3.55 -16.77 20.72
C PRO A 284 -3.64 -17.05 19.21
N LEU A 285 -2.59 -16.74 18.44
CA LEU A 285 -2.55 -17.02 17.00
C LEU A 285 -2.44 -18.53 16.74
N PHE A 286 -1.58 -19.22 17.50
CA PHE A 286 -1.47 -20.68 17.42
C PHE A 286 -2.73 -21.39 17.90
N GLU A 287 -3.37 -20.87 18.96
CA GLU A 287 -4.64 -21.41 19.45
C GLU A 287 -5.73 -21.31 18.38
N LYS A 288 -5.85 -20.15 17.71
CA LYS A 288 -6.77 -19.96 16.60
C LYS A 288 -6.50 -20.88 15.41
N ASP A 289 -5.23 -21.10 15.05
CA ASP A 289 -4.85 -22.03 13.98
C ASP A 289 -5.27 -23.47 14.33
N ARG A 290 -5.07 -23.91 15.59
CA ARG A 290 -5.57 -25.19 16.10
C ARG A 290 -7.09 -25.28 16.04
N GLU A 291 -7.80 -24.28 16.53
CA GLU A 291 -9.28 -24.26 16.54
C GLU A 291 -9.86 -24.35 15.14
N ASN A 292 -9.29 -23.62 14.17
CA ASN A 292 -9.70 -23.70 12.76
C ASN A 292 -9.50 -25.11 12.19
N ALA A 293 -8.41 -25.78 12.55
CA ALA A 293 -8.14 -27.16 12.15
C ALA A 293 -9.13 -28.15 12.77
N GLU A 294 -9.46 -27.99 14.04
CA GLU A 294 -10.46 -28.80 14.75
C GLU A 294 -11.87 -28.62 14.17
N GLN A 295 -12.27 -27.38 13.88
CA GLN A 295 -13.55 -27.09 13.22
C GLN A 295 -13.61 -27.68 11.80
N ARG A 296 -12.51 -27.61 11.05
CA ARG A 296 -12.42 -28.26 9.74
C ARG A 296 -12.55 -29.78 9.86
N LEU A 297 -11.89 -30.41 10.84
CA LEU A 297 -12.00 -31.85 11.07
C LEU A 297 -13.42 -32.26 11.46
N ALA A 298 -14.10 -31.48 12.30
CA ALA A 298 -15.49 -31.72 12.66
C ALA A 298 -16.40 -31.74 11.42
N ARG A 299 -16.29 -30.74 10.53
CA ARG A 299 -17.04 -30.71 9.27
C ARG A 299 -16.73 -31.89 8.35
N LEU A 300 -15.47 -32.31 8.26
CA LEU A 300 -15.08 -33.48 7.45
C LEU A 300 -15.64 -34.79 8.02
N ARG A 301 -15.77 -34.90 9.35
CA ARG A 301 -16.43 -36.04 9.99
C ARG A 301 -17.92 -36.06 9.72
N GLU A 302 -18.60 -34.93 9.83
CA GLU A 302 -20.02 -34.80 9.46
C GLU A 302 -20.26 -35.15 7.98
N GLU A 303 -19.39 -34.67 7.08
CA GLU A 303 -19.45 -35.01 5.66
C GLU A 303 -19.21 -36.50 5.42
N ASN A 304 -18.22 -37.09 6.08
CA ASN A 304 -17.99 -38.54 6.01
C ASN A 304 -19.22 -39.31 6.49
N ASP A 305 -19.79 -38.99 7.64
CA ASP A 305 -20.97 -39.69 8.18
C ASP A 305 -22.16 -39.61 7.21
N LYS A 306 -22.36 -38.46 6.57
CA LYS A 306 -23.35 -38.28 5.49
C LYS A 306 -23.05 -39.18 4.30
N LEU A 307 -21.83 -39.24 3.81
CA LEU A 307 -21.44 -40.03 2.63
C LEU A 307 -21.42 -41.54 2.91
N GLN A 308 -21.14 -41.94 4.15
CA GLN A 308 -21.26 -43.35 4.58
C GLN A 308 -22.73 -43.76 4.78
N SER A 309 -23.67 -42.82 4.86
CA SER A 309 -25.07 -43.15 5.11
C SER A 309 -25.71 -43.94 3.96
N PRO A 310 -26.61 -44.90 4.27
CA PRO A 310 -27.42 -45.58 3.25
C PRO A 310 -28.29 -44.61 2.44
N ALA A 311 -28.75 -43.53 3.07
CA ALA A 311 -29.60 -42.53 2.43
C ALA A 311 -28.88 -41.79 1.30
N TRP A 312 -27.60 -41.43 1.48
CA TRP A 312 -26.82 -40.80 0.42
C TRP A 312 -26.56 -41.77 -0.75
N GLU A 313 -26.20 -43.02 -0.44
CA GLU A 313 -26.00 -44.04 -1.48
C GLU A 313 -27.28 -44.29 -2.28
N GLN A 314 -28.41 -44.42 -1.60
CA GLN A 314 -29.70 -44.58 -2.27
C GLN A 314 -30.01 -43.37 -3.16
N ALA A 315 -29.76 -42.14 -2.69
CA ALA A 315 -29.97 -40.94 -3.50
C ALA A 315 -29.10 -40.93 -4.78
N GLN A 316 -27.85 -41.40 -4.70
CA GLN A 316 -26.97 -41.54 -5.88
C GLN A 316 -27.49 -42.61 -6.85
N ARG A 317 -27.98 -43.75 -6.34
CA ARG A 317 -28.58 -44.82 -7.15
C ARG A 317 -29.88 -44.35 -7.81
N ASP A 318 -30.73 -43.62 -7.09
CA ASP A 318 -31.98 -43.07 -7.61
C ASP A 318 -31.73 -42.03 -8.71
N GLU A 319 -30.75 -41.15 -8.51
CA GLU A 319 -30.33 -40.18 -9.53
C GLU A 319 -29.76 -40.88 -10.77
N PHE A 320 -28.97 -41.93 -10.57
CA PHE A 320 -28.46 -42.75 -11.66
C PHE A 320 -29.59 -43.39 -12.47
N GLU A 321 -30.57 -44.03 -11.82
CA GLU A 321 -31.73 -44.65 -12.47
C GLU A 321 -32.58 -43.62 -13.21
N LYS A 322 -32.83 -42.46 -12.62
CA LYS A 322 -33.55 -41.37 -13.27
C LYS A 322 -32.90 -40.96 -14.59
N ASN A 323 -31.57 -40.88 -14.63
CA ASN A 323 -30.82 -40.39 -15.78
C ASN A 323 -30.46 -41.48 -16.81
N ASN A 324 -30.39 -42.75 -16.39
CA ASN A 324 -29.87 -43.84 -17.21
C ASN A 324 -30.81 -45.05 -17.33
N GLY A 325 -31.92 -45.10 -16.59
CA GLY A 325 -32.80 -46.26 -16.50
C GLY A 325 -33.32 -46.76 -17.85
N ALA A 326 -33.66 -45.85 -18.77
CA ALA A 326 -34.10 -46.20 -20.13
C ALA A 326 -33.04 -46.97 -20.95
N LEU A 327 -31.75 -46.87 -20.60
CA LEU A 327 -30.69 -47.63 -21.25
C LEU A 327 -30.76 -49.12 -20.92
N ARG A 328 -31.44 -49.52 -19.83
CA ARG A 328 -31.58 -50.92 -19.44
C ARG A 328 -32.24 -51.75 -20.54
N GLU A 329 -33.25 -51.18 -21.19
CA GLU A 329 -33.98 -51.83 -22.30
C GLU A 329 -33.34 -51.52 -23.66
N THR A 330 -32.94 -50.27 -23.88
CA THR A 330 -32.51 -49.81 -25.21
C THR A 330 -31.06 -50.11 -25.54
N ARG A 331 -30.16 -50.08 -24.54
CA ARG A 331 -28.70 -50.25 -24.71
C ARG A 331 -28.08 -50.90 -23.44
N PRO A 332 -28.38 -52.19 -23.17
CA PRO A 332 -28.07 -52.83 -21.88
C PRO A 332 -26.58 -52.85 -21.54
N SER A 333 -25.70 -53.00 -22.53
CA SER A 333 -24.24 -52.94 -22.32
C SER A 333 -23.77 -51.57 -21.83
N ASN A 334 -24.32 -50.48 -22.38
CA ASN A 334 -23.99 -49.13 -21.93
C ASN A 334 -24.51 -48.86 -20.52
N TYR A 335 -25.71 -49.34 -20.19
CA TYR A 335 -26.27 -49.23 -18.85
C TYR A 335 -25.35 -49.93 -17.82
N ALA A 336 -24.92 -51.17 -18.10
CA ALA A 336 -24.04 -51.92 -17.20
C ALA A 336 -22.69 -51.21 -16.94
N VAL A 337 -22.06 -50.66 -17.99
CA VAL A 337 -20.80 -49.90 -17.84
C VAL A 337 -21.01 -48.64 -16.99
N ARG A 338 -22.09 -47.89 -17.22
CA ARG A 338 -22.38 -46.67 -16.46
C ARG A 338 -22.72 -46.97 -15.00
N LEU A 339 -23.46 -48.05 -14.74
CA LEU A 339 -23.77 -48.53 -13.40
C LEU A 339 -22.46 -48.86 -12.66
N ALA A 340 -21.59 -49.66 -13.27
CA ALA A 340 -20.29 -50.01 -12.67
C ALA A 340 -19.41 -48.77 -12.37
N ASN A 341 -19.45 -47.75 -13.22
CA ASN A 341 -18.73 -46.49 -12.97
C ASN A 341 -19.31 -45.70 -11.80
N MET A 342 -20.65 -45.67 -11.65
CA MET A 342 -21.33 -45.03 -10.53
C MET A 342 -21.02 -45.75 -9.21
N GLU A 343 -21.02 -47.09 -9.19
CA GLU A 343 -20.57 -47.86 -8.02
C GLU A 343 -19.13 -47.54 -7.61
N ARG A 344 -18.23 -47.46 -8.61
CA ARG A 344 -16.83 -47.08 -8.37
C ARG A 344 -16.74 -45.66 -7.80
N TYR A 345 -17.51 -44.72 -8.33
CA TYR A 345 -17.56 -43.35 -7.83
C TYR A 345 -18.01 -43.28 -6.37
N ILE A 346 -19.07 -44.02 -6.00
CA ILE A 346 -19.54 -44.14 -4.61
C ILE A 346 -18.41 -44.67 -3.71
N GLY A 347 -17.76 -45.76 -4.11
CA GLY A 347 -16.67 -46.37 -3.36
C GLY A 347 -15.47 -45.44 -3.16
N VAL A 348 -15.01 -44.78 -4.22
CA VAL A 348 -13.90 -43.82 -4.17
C VAL A 348 -14.25 -42.63 -3.29
N THR A 349 -15.44 -42.04 -3.48
CA THR A 349 -15.90 -40.88 -2.70
C THR A 349 -15.97 -41.19 -1.21
N ARG A 350 -16.50 -42.36 -0.85
CA ARG A 350 -16.52 -42.83 0.55
C ARG A 350 -15.13 -43.06 1.12
N ALA A 351 -14.23 -43.68 0.36
CA ALA A 351 -12.85 -43.91 0.79
C ALA A 351 -12.09 -42.59 1.01
N GLU A 352 -12.24 -41.63 0.10
CA GLU A 352 -11.65 -40.29 0.24
C GLU A 352 -12.21 -39.53 1.44
N ALA A 353 -13.53 -39.57 1.65
CA ALA A 353 -14.16 -38.91 2.79
C ALA A 353 -13.69 -39.52 4.11
N ALA A 354 -13.60 -40.85 4.20
CA ALA A 354 -13.08 -41.54 5.37
C ALA A 354 -11.62 -41.18 5.66
N ALA A 355 -10.77 -41.11 4.62
CA ALA A 355 -9.38 -40.70 4.74
C ALA A 355 -9.26 -39.24 5.23
N LYS A 356 -10.06 -38.31 4.69
CA LYS A 356 -10.07 -36.90 5.10
C LYS A 356 -10.59 -36.68 6.53
N ALA A 357 -11.57 -37.47 6.96
CA ALA A 357 -12.15 -37.42 8.31
C ALA A 357 -11.27 -38.06 9.40
N ASN A 358 -10.23 -38.80 8.99
CA ASN A 358 -9.25 -39.44 9.87
C ASN A 358 -7.81 -39.09 9.45
N PRO A 359 -7.39 -37.81 9.59
CA PRO A 359 -6.08 -37.36 9.14
C PRO A 359 -4.97 -38.10 9.88
N GLN A 360 -4.04 -38.69 9.14
CA GLN A 360 -2.85 -39.35 9.67
C GLN A 360 -1.71 -38.35 9.86
N ARG A 361 -0.67 -38.75 10.60
CA ARG A 361 0.55 -37.93 10.77
C ARG A 361 1.48 -38.09 9.56
N ASP A 362 0.96 -37.72 8.41
CA ASP A 362 1.63 -37.76 7.11
C ASP A 362 1.36 -36.44 6.34
N ALA A 363 1.87 -36.35 5.11
CA ALA A 363 1.65 -35.19 4.26
C ALA A 363 0.17 -34.87 4.01
N ALA A 364 -0.71 -35.87 3.99
CA ALA A 364 -2.14 -35.69 3.73
C ALA A 364 -2.89 -35.15 4.97
N GLY A 365 -2.46 -35.50 6.19
CA GLY A 365 -3.02 -34.99 7.44
C GLY A 365 -2.27 -33.80 8.06
N ALA A 366 -1.20 -33.31 7.42
CA ALA A 366 -0.40 -32.17 7.89
C ALA A 366 -1.24 -30.89 8.16
N TRP A 367 -2.30 -30.66 7.37
CA TRP A 367 -3.22 -29.54 7.58
C TRP A 367 -3.88 -29.52 8.97
N TYR A 368 -4.01 -30.69 9.62
CA TYR A 368 -4.59 -30.83 10.95
C TYR A 368 -3.52 -30.94 12.03
N TRP A 369 -2.54 -31.83 11.85
CA TRP A 369 -1.57 -32.12 12.90
C TRP A 369 -0.55 -31.00 13.10
N ASN A 370 -0.17 -30.26 12.05
CA ASN A 370 0.81 -29.20 12.21
C ASN A 370 0.33 -28.03 13.09
N PRO A 371 -0.91 -27.49 12.94
CA PRO A 371 -1.44 -26.52 13.91
C PRO A 371 -1.49 -27.03 15.35
N VAL A 372 -1.91 -28.29 15.54
CA VAL A 372 -2.02 -28.93 16.85
C VAL A 372 -0.65 -29.01 17.53
N ASP A 373 0.34 -29.52 16.81
CA ASP A 373 1.70 -29.69 17.32
C ASP A 373 2.39 -28.33 17.53
N ALA A 374 2.19 -27.36 16.62
CA ALA A 374 2.76 -26.02 16.76
C ALA A 374 2.22 -25.29 18.00
N HIS A 375 0.91 -25.38 18.26
CA HIS A 375 0.32 -24.83 19.47
C HIS A 375 0.84 -25.53 20.74
N ALA A 376 0.94 -26.86 20.74
CA ALA A 376 1.48 -27.61 21.86
C ALA A 376 2.96 -27.27 22.14
N ALA A 377 3.77 -27.12 21.10
CA ALA A 377 5.18 -26.74 21.19
C ALA A 377 5.33 -25.31 21.74
N ALA A 378 4.59 -24.34 21.21
CA ALA A 378 4.62 -22.95 21.67
C ALA A 378 4.21 -22.84 23.15
N ARG A 379 3.18 -23.57 23.58
CA ARG A 379 2.75 -23.62 24.99
C ARG A 379 3.81 -24.22 25.89
N ARG A 380 4.44 -25.31 25.47
CA ARG A 380 5.53 -25.95 26.20
C ARG A 380 6.71 -25.00 26.37
N GLN A 381 7.15 -24.40 25.27
CA GLN A 381 8.24 -23.43 25.28
C GLN A 381 7.95 -22.28 26.24
N ALA A 382 6.75 -21.69 26.18
CA ALA A 382 6.35 -20.61 27.07
C ALA A 382 6.34 -21.03 28.56
N ALA A 383 5.99 -22.28 28.88
CA ALA A 383 5.98 -22.80 30.24
C ALA A 383 7.38 -23.14 30.77
N GLU A 384 8.31 -23.53 29.88
CA GLU A 384 9.67 -23.94 30.24
C GLU A 384 10.67 -22.77 30.30
N LEU A 385 10.27 -21.56 29.92
CA LEU A 385 11.14 -20.38 29.95
C LEU A 385 11.62 -20.06 31.38
N THR A 386 12.94 -20.08 31.58
CA THR A 386 13.55 -19.46 32.76
C THR A 386 13.41 -17.93 32.70
N PRO A 387 13.48 -17.21 33.84
CA PRO A 387 13.44 -15.73 33.83
C PRO A 387 14.50 -15.09 32.93
N ALA A 388 15.70 -15.67 32.87
CA ALA A 388 16.78 -15.19 32.01
C ALA A 388 16.45 -15.36 30.52
N GLN A 389 15.92 -16.53 30.12
CA GLN A 389 15.50 -16.76 28.73
C GLN A 389 14.29 -15.89 28.35
N ALA A 390 13.33 -15.72 29.27
CA ALA A 390 12.16 -14.88 29.05
C ALA A 390 12.54 -13.42 28.80
N ALA A 391 13.59 -12.93 29.46
CA ALA A 391 14.12 -11.57 29.30
C ALA A 391 15.04 -11.40 28.08
N ALA A 392 15.53 -12.48 27.47
CA ALA A 392 16.39 -12.41 26.29
C ALA A 392 15.63 -11.81 25.09
N PRO A 393 16.31 -11.06 24.20
CA PRO A 393 15.71 -10.59 22.96
C PRO A 393 15.13 -11.74 22.12
N ALA A 394 13.93 -11.54 21.62
CA ALA A 394 13.19 -12.48 20.78
C ALA A 394 13.63 -12.37 19.34
N CYS A 395 13.52 -13.50 18.65
CA CYS A 395 13.95 -13.63 17.28
C CYS A 395 13.02 -14.61 16.57
N TRP A 396 12.68 -14.29 15.32
CA TRP A 396 11.78 -15.08 14.49
C TRP A 396 12.57 -15.86 13.44
N VAL A 397 12.24 -17.14 13.30
CA VAL A 397 12.80 -18.04 12.29
C VAL A 397 11.66 -18.48 11.38
N GLU A 398 11.86 -18.33 10.07
CA GLU A 398 10.88 -18.77 9.09
C GLU A 398 10.73 -20.29 9.13
N ALA A 399 9.48 -20.77 9.15
CA ALA A 399 9.24 -22.20 9.07
C ALA A 399 9.54 -22.67 7.64
N PRO A 400 10.31 -23.76 7.44
CA PRO A 400 10.63 -24.26 6.11
C PRO A 400 9.37 -24.47 5.26
N SER A 401 9.37 -23.88 4.06
CA SER A 401 8.28 -24.01 3.08
C SER A 401 8.44 -25.24 2.17
N GLN A 402 9.63 -25.85 2.17
CA GLN A 402 9.90 -27.09 1.46
C GLN A 402 9.50 -28.29 2.32
N PRO A 403 8.93 -29.35 1.70
CA PRO A 403 8.58 -30.56 2.43
C PRO A 403 9.86 -31.26 2.93
N GLY A 404 9.79 -31.82 4.13
CA GLY A 404 10.82 -32.70 4.67
C GLY A 404 10.86 -34.06 3.97
N ALA A 405 11.72 -34.97 4.45
CA ALA A 405 11.80 -36.34 3.95
C ALA A 405 10.50 -37.13 4.15
N ASP A 406 9.67 -36.72 5.10
CA ASP A 406 8.33 -37.23 5.39
C ASP A 406 7.23 -36.61 4.50
N GLY A 407 7.58 -35.69 3.61
CA GLY A 407 6.64 -34.97 2.75
C GLY A 407 5.86 -33.86 3.47
N ILE A 408 6.10 -33.65 4.77
CA ILE A 408 5.40 -32.65 5.58
C ILE A 408 6.10 -31.30 5.43
N LYS A 409 5.33 -30.23 5.23
CA LYS A 409 5.85 -28.87 5.22
C LYS A 409 5.65 -28.22 6.60
N PRO A 410 6.72 -27.90 7.35
CA PRO A 410 6.59 -27.25 8.66
C PRO A 410 5.87 -25.90 8.62
N SER A 411 5.88 -25.21 7.49
CA SER A 411 5.10 -23.97 7.29
C SER A 411 3.59 -24.19 7.25
N GLU A 412 3.13 -25.37 6.83
CA GLU A 412 1.72 -25.73 6.91
C GLU A 412 1.35 -25.86 8.39
N GLY A 413 0.28 -25.21 8.81
CA GLY A 413 -0.15 -25.23 10.22
C GLY A 413 0.31 -24.06 11.09
N ARG A 414 1.22 -23.23 10.58
CA ARG A 414 1.63 -21.96 11.19
C ARG A 414 1.09 -20.82 10.37
N TYR A 415 -0.20 -20.82 10.06
CA TYR A 415 -0.77 -19.98 9.01
C TYR A 415 -0.70 -18.49 9.36
N ALA A 416 -0.90 -18.15 10.63
CA ALA A 416 -0.86 -16.79 11.11
C ALA A 416 0.59 -16.25 11.23
N MET A 417 1.48 -16.99 11.89
CA MET A 417 2.84 -16.51 12.22
C MET A 417 3.94 -16.95 11.24
N ARG A 418 3.71 -18.05 10.50
CA ARG A 418 4.59 -18.65 9.48
C ARG A 418 6.03 -18.95 9.93
N GLY A 419 6.25 -19.13 11.24
CA GLY A 419 7.58 -19.35 11.78
C GLY A 419 7.59 -19.86 13.21
N ASP A 420 8.75 -19.75 13.85
CA ASP A 420 9.02 -20.07 15.25
C ASP A 420 9.69 -18.88 15.95
N LEU A 421 9.57 -18.85 17.28
CA LEU A 421 10.23 -17.87 18.14
C LEU A 421 11.37 -18.50 18.92
N VAL A 422 12.53 -17.88 18.88
CA VAL A 422 13.74 -18.28 19.62
C VAL A 422 14.41 -17.04 20.22
N ALA A 423 15.43 -17.23 21.04
CA ALA A 423 16.26 -16.11 21.49
C ALA A 423 17.21 -15.66 20.35
N VAL A 424 17.53 -14.36 20.30
CA VAL A 424 18.56 -13.85 19.39
C VAL A 424 19.88 -14.60 19.61
N GLY A 425 20.50 -15.06 18.52
CA GLY A 425 21.74 -15.84 18.55
C GLY A 425 21.54 -17.35 18.63
N SER A 426 20.31 -17.84 18.85
CA SER A 426 20.02 -19.29 18.86
C SER A 426 19.96 -19.95 17.48
N ALA A 427 19.80 -19.16 16.40
CA ALA A 427 19.74 -19.64 15.03
C ALA A 427 20.39 -18.63 14.07
N ALA A 428 21.06 -19.12 13.01
CA ALA A 428 21.83 -18.27 12.09
C ALA A 428 20.94 -17.36 11.23
N ASP A 429 19.78 -17.87 10.81
CA ASP A 429 18.86 -17.23 9.86
C ASP A 429 17.86 -16.30 10.55
N CYS A 430 18.05 -16.11 11.86
CA CYS A 430 17.04 -15.55 12.73
C CYS A 430 16.95 -14.02 12.58
N ARG A 431 15.72 -13.51 12.49
CA ARG A 431 15.44 -12.07 12.40
C ARG A 431 14.88 -11.56 13.73
N GLU A 432 15.56 -10.59 14.33
CA GLU A 432 15.13 -9.99 15.60
C GLU A 432 13.69 -9.44 15.51
N LEU A 433 12.91 -9.70 16.55
CA LEU A 433 11.60 -9.08 16.73
C LEU A 433 11.71 -7.79 17.53
N VAL A 434 11.09 -6.76 17.00
CA VAL A 434 11.08 -5.43 17.59
C VAL A 434 9.68 -4.85 17.65
N VAL A 435 9.55 -3.80 18.45
CA VAL A 435 8.42 -2.85 18.45
C VAL A 435 8.97 -1.45 18.20
N THR A 436 8.11 -0.52 17.86
CA THR A 436 8.46 0.91 17.91
C THR A 436 8.98 1.28 19.31
N ASN A 437 10.10 2.00 19.40
CA ASN A 437 10.71 2.41 20.67
C ASN A 437 10.23 3.80 21.12
N PRO A 438 9.17 3.92 21.94
CA PRO A 438 8.76 5.24 22.43
C PRO A 438 9.81 5.91 23.33
N SER A 439 10.67 5.13 24.01
CA SER A 439 11.75 5.64 24.85
C SER A 439 12.90 6.25 24.05
N TYR A 440 12.85 6.17 22.71
CA TYR A 440 13.74 6.90 21.82
C TYR A 440 13.72 8.41 22.11
N PHE A 441 12.54 8.97 22.40
CA PHE A 441 12.38 10.39 22.64
C PHE A 441 12.92 10.80 24.01
N ASP A 442 13.72 11.85 24.02
CA ASP A 442 14.11 12.57 25.23
C ASP A 442 13.04 13.61 25.56
N LEU A 443 12.30 13.35 26.64
CA LEU A 443 11.21 14.21 27.11
C LEU A 443 11.70 15.42 27.92
N ASN A 444 13.03 15.57 28.11
CA ASN A 444 13.63 16.77 28.71
C ASN A 444 13.91 17.86 27.67
N LEU A 445 13.96 17.50 26.38
CA LEU A 445 14.04 18.47 25.30
C LEU A 445 12.69 19.19 25.13
N PRO A 446 12.68 20.42 24.59
CA PRO A 446 11.43 21.03 24.13
C PRO A 446 10.68 20.08 23.22
N ARG A 447 9.36 19.95 23.37
CA ARG A 447 8.57 19.02 22.54
C ARG A 447 8.65 19.33 21.03
N THR A 448 9.06 20.54 20.63
CA THR A 448 9.28 20.93 19.24
C THR A 448 10.68 20.61 18.72
N ALA A 449 11.59 20.13 19.57
CA ALA A 449 12.92 19.73 19.14
C ALA A 449 12.81 18.55 18.16
N PRO A 450 13.35 18.65 16.94
CA PRO A 450 13.40 17.53 16.00
C PRO A 450 14.35 16.45 16.53
N GLN A 451 13.84 15.28 16.91
CA GLN A 451 14.65 14.18 17.43
C GLN A 451 14.80 13.03 16.44
N ILE A 452 13.98 12.97 15.40
CA ILE A 452 14.02 11.96 14.35
C ILE A 452 13.38 12.56 13.12
N MET A 453 13.88 12.23 11.94
CA MET A 453 13.24 12.57 10.68
C MET A 453 13.15 11.34 9.79
N THR A 454 11.95 11.09 9.27
CA THR A 454 11.69 10.05 8.28
C THR A 454 11.38 10.67 6.94
N LEU A 455 11.85 10.04 5.86
CA LEU A 455 11.55 10.39 4.49
C LEU A 455 11.10 9.16 3.73
N ASP A 456 9.84 9.14 3.29
CA ASP A 456 9.34 8.08 2.41
C ASP A 456 9.86 8.32 0.98
N VAL A 457 10.75 7.45 0.54
CA VAL A 457 11.34 7.47 -0.81
C VAL A 457 10.76 6.37 -1.70
N GLY A 458 9.95 5.45 -1.17
CA GLY A 458 9.65 4.16 -1.81
C GLY A 458 9.03 4.25 -3.20
N ARG A 459 8.14 5.20 -3.44
CA ARG A 459 7.54 5.41 -4.77
C ARG A 459 8.53 5.97 -5.80
N CYS A 460 9.54 6.71 -5.33
CA CYS A 460 10.54 7.38 -6.16
C CYS A 460 11.90 6.66 -6.19
N HIS A 461 12.04 5.57 -5.46
CA HIS A 461 13.28 4.85 -5.29
C HIS A 461 13.25 3.53 -6.07
N LEU A 462 14.02 3.47 -7.16
CA LEU A 462 14.27 2.19 -7.87
C LEU A 462 15.53 1.47 -7.40
N GLY A 463 16.32 2.10 -6.53
CA GLY A 463 17.64 1.67 -6.11
C GLY A 463 18.64 2.82 -6.10
N LEU A 464 19.86 2.51 -5.65
CA LEU A 464 21.01 3.40 -5.74
C LEU A 464 21.99 2.91 -6.82
N ARG A 465 22.60 3.84 -7.56
CA ARG A 465 23.76 3.60 -8.43
C ARG A 465 24.83 4.62 -8.09
N ASP A 466 26.03 4.14 -7.79
CA ASP A 466 27.16 4.98 -7.39
C ASP A 466 26.82 5.89 -6.19
N GLY A 467 26.00 5.38 -5.26
CA GLY A 467 25.55 6.11 -4.07
C GLY A 467 24.44 7.15 -4.31
N LEU A 468 23.90 7.23 -5.52
CA LEU A 468 22.86 8.19 -5.92
C LEU A 468 21.55 7.48 -6.28
N PHE A 469 20.42 8.14 -6.04
CA PHE A 469 19.11 7.60 -6.41
C PHE A 469 18.98 7.40 -7.92
N ILE A 470 18.42 6.25 -8.36
CA ILE A 470 18.07 5.93 -9.75
C ILE A 470 16.57 6.14 -9.98
N VAL A 471 16.17 6.54 -11.19
CA VAL A 471 14.77 6.68 -11.63
C VAL A 471 14.50 5.85 -12.88
N PRO A 472 13.23 5.48 -13.15
CA PRO A 472 12.85 4.92 -14.44
C PRO A 472 13.04 5.99 -15.53
N THR A 473 13.37 5.55 -16.75
CA THR A 473 13.50 6.44 -17.91
C THR A 473 12.22 7.27 -18.06
N PRO A 474 12.30 8.60 -18.27
CA PRO A 474 11.09 9.42 -18.45
C PRO A 474 10.27 8.85 -19.61
N GLY A 475 9.05 8.42 -19.31
CA GLY A 475 8.22 7.62 -20.21
C GLY A 475 7.74 8.36 -21.47
N ARG A 476 7.82 9.71 -21.51
CA ARG A 476 7.48 10.54 -22.68
C ARG A 476 8.29 11.85 -22.69
N TRP A 477 8.63 12.32 -23.89
CA TRP A 477 9.53 13.45 -24.17
C TRP A 477 8.81 14.79 -24.36
N ASP A 478 7.48 14.78 -24.44
CA ASP A 478 6.62 15.95 -24.65
C ASP A 478 6.32 16.72 -23.36
N SER A 479 6.75 16.22 -22.21
CA SER A 479 6.60 16.86 -20.91
C SER A 479 7.95 17.00 -20.19
N PRO A 480 8.18 18.11 -19.45
CA PRO A 480 9.37 18.25 -18.63
C PRO A 480 9.39 17.17 -17.53
N PRO A 481 10.59 16.77 -17.04
CA PRO A 481 10.67 15.80 -15.96
C PRO A 481 9.88 16.28 -14.73
N HIS A 482 9.14 15.38 -14.08
CA HIS A 482 8.23 15.69 -12.97
C HIS A 482 8.23 14.57 -11.91
N GLY A 483 7.51 14.80 -10.80
CA GLY A 483 7.38 13.85 -9.69
C GLY A 483 8.72 13.32 -9.20
N CYS A 484 8.85 11.99 -9.16
CA CYS A 484 10.06 11.31 -8.71
C CYS A 484 11.35 11.69 -9.45
N HIS A 485 11.27 12.03 -10.75
CA HIS A 485 12.47 12.46 -11.48
C HIS A 485 13.04 13.77 -10.92
N ARG A 486 12.16 14.72 -10.56
CA ARG A 486 12.58 16.00 -9.98
C ARG A 486 13.02 15.87 -8.53
N HIS A 487 12.27 15.10 -7.74
CA HIS A 487 12.66 14.76 -6.38
C HIS A 487 14.06 14.16 -6.31
N ARG A 488 14.34 13.14 -7.13
CA ARG A 488 15.67 12.51 -7.20
C ARG A 488 16.77 13.53 -7.43
N THR A 489 16.63 14.39 -8.43
CA THR A 489 17.67 15.38 -8.74
C THR A 489 17.89 16.32 -7.56
N MET A 490 16.81 16.83 -6.95
CA MET A 490 16.93 17.69 -5.76
C MET A 490 17.53 16.95 -4.56
N TRP A 491 17.23 15.67 -4.35
CA TRP A 491 17.86 14.87 -3.30
C TRP A 491 19.35 14.66 -3.55
N ASN A 492 19.76 14.30 -4.77
CA ASN A 492 21.15 14.06 -5.09
C ASN A 492 22.01 15.33 -5.00
N GLU A 493 21.40 16.52 -5.16
CA GLU A 493 22.08 17.81 -5.03
C GLU A 493 22.04 18.40 -3.60
N ALA A 494 21.16 17.90 -2.72
CA ALA A 494 20.95 18.47 -1.40
C ALA A 494 22.11 18.20 -0.44
N ASP A 495 22.37 19.16 0.45
CA ASP A 495 23.31 18.97 1.57
C ASP A 495 22.65 18.14 2.68
N TRP A 496 22.77 16.82 2.58
CA TRP A 496 22.24 15.89 3.59
C TRP A 496 22.90 16.01 4.94
N LYS A 497 24.11 16.56 5.02
CA LYS A 497 24.75 16.84 6.32
C LYS A 497 24.04 18.01 7.01
N ALA A 498 23.68 19.05 6.26
CA ALA A 498 22.86 20.15 6.79
C ALA A 498 21.47 19.68 7.23
N ILE A 499 20.83 18.78 6.47
CA ILE A 499 19.55 18.18 6.86
C ILE A 499 19.70 17.32 8.11
N ALA A 500 20.74 16.49 8.20
CA ALA A 500 20.98 15.66 9.37
C ALA A 500 21.27 16.50 10.63
N ALA A 501 21.95 17.64 10.47
CA ALA A 501 22.22 18.59 11.54
C ALA A 501 20.95 19.28 12.08
N LEU A 502 19.80 19.14 11.42
CA LEU A 502 18.52 19.59 11.98
C LEU A 502 18.11 18.73 13.17
N ILE A 503 18.56 17.48 13.29
CA ILE A 503 18.20 16.60 14.40
C ILE A 503 18.97 17.00 15.66
N ALA A 504 18.23 17.25 16.75
CA ALA A 504 18.78 17.51 18.06
C ALA A 504 19.64 16.32 18.53
N PRO A 505 20.85 16.55 19.07
CA PRO A 505 21.78 15.49 19.45
C PRO A 505 21.25 14.60 20.56
#